data_AF-A0A7J5VWF0-F1
#
_entry.id   AF-A0A7J5VWF0-F1
#
_cell.length_a   1.000
_cell.length_b   1.000
_cell.length_c   1.000
_cell.angle_alpha   90.00
_cell.angle_beta   90.00
_cell.angle_gamma   90.00
#
_symmetry.space_group_name_H-M   'P 1'
#
loop_
_entity.id
_entity.type
_entity.pdbx_description
1 polymer ?
#
loop_
_entity_poly.entity_id
_entity_poly.type
_entity_poly.pdbx_seq_one_letter_code
_entity_poly.pdbx_strand_id
1 'polypeptide(L)' 'MLATLRFPIMGYTRIRLVVKNGYKWLAELVGADLEVEVYEEDFVVD' A
#
# COMPACT_ATOMS: atom_id res chain seq x y z
N MET A 1 -7.96 -4.08 3.51
CA MET A 1 -8.60 -3.57 2.28
C MET A 1 -7.58 -3.60 1.14
N LEU A 2 -7.95 -3.93 -0.09
CA LEU A 2 -6.99 -3.95 -1.21
C LEU A 2 -6.92 -2.57 -1.86
N ALA A 3 -5.72 -2.22 -2.35
CA ALA A 3 -5.49 -1.00 -3.10
C ALA A 3 -4.36 -1.22 -4.12
N THR A 4 -4.32 -0.33 -5.11
CA THR A 4 -3.31 -0.30 -6.17
C THR A 4 -2.49 0.98 -6.05
N LEU A 5 -1.18 0.85 -5.89
CA LEU A 5 -0.22 1.94 -5.88
C LEU A 5 -0.20 2.65 -7.25
N ARG A 6 -0.11 3.97 -7.22
CA ARG A 6 0.10 4.80 -8.42
C ARG A 6 1.51 4.63 -8.99
N PHE A 7 2.49 4.46 -8.11
CA PHE A 7 3.88 4.19 -8.48
C PHE A 7 4.35 2.88 -7.86
N PRO A 8 4.98 1.97 -8.64
CA PRO A 8 5.46 0.70 -8.11
C PRO A 8 6.52 0.90 -7.03
N ILE A 9 6.43 0.11 -5.96
CA ILE A 9 7.49 -0.01 -4.95
C ILE A 9 8.12 -1.38 -5.16
N MET A 10 9.43 -1.41 -5.46
CA MET A 10 10.17 -2.65 -5.75
C MET A 10 9.55 -3.51 -6.87
N GLY A 11 8.83 -2.89 -7.81
CA GLY A 11 8.11 -3.58 -8.89
C GLY A 11 6.73 -4.11 -8.51
N TYR A 12 6.30 -3.94 -7.26
CA TYR A 12 4.97 -4.31 -6.78
C TYR A 12 4.03 -3.09 -6.80
N THR A 13 2.80 -3.31 -7.24
CA THR A 13 1.75 -2.27 -7.26
C THR A 13 0.54 -2.62 -6.40
N ARG A 14 0.32 -3.91 -6.12
CA ARG A 14 -0.80 -4.37 -5.29
C ARG A 14 -0.41 -4.32 -3.82
N ILE A 15 -1.25 -3.68 -3.02
CA ILE A 15 -1.07 -3.60 -1.57
C ILE A 15 -2.33 -4.00 -0.82
N ARG A 16 -2.15 -4.49 0.41
CA ARG A 16 -3.22 -4.65 1.38
C ARG A 16 -3.03 -3.63 2.50
N LEU A 17 -3.98 -2.71 2.63
CA LEU A 17 -4.03 -1.75 3.72
C LEU A 17 -4.36 -2.46 5.03
N VAL A 18 -3.46 -2.34 6.02
CA VAL A 18 -3.51 -3.02 7.33
C VAL A 18 -4.01 -2.08 8.41
N VAL A 19 -3.31 -0.99 8.68
CA VAL A 19 -3.66 -0.01 9.72
C VAL A 19 -3.44 1.41 9.24
N LYS A 20 -4.39 2.30 9.54
CA LYS A 20 -4.29 3.73 9.28
C LYS A 20 -3.77 4.45 10.52
N ASN A 21 -2.77 5.32 10.34
CA ASN A 21 -2.29 6.25 11.36
C ASN A 21 -2.22 7.66 10.78
N GLY A 22 -3.20 8.49 11.14
CA GLY A 22 -3.35 9.84 10.57
C GLY A 22 -3.56 9.79 9.06
N TYR A 23 -2.63 10.37 8.30
CA TYR A 23 -2.67 10.45 6.83
C TYR A 23 -1.89 9.32 6.13
N LYS A 24 -1.36 8.37 6.91
CA LYS A 24 -0.57 7.25 6.42
C LYS A 24 -1.27 5.92 6.69
N TRP A 25 -0.89 4.94 5.89
CA TRP A 25 -1.26 3.55 6.05
C TRP A 25 -0.02 2.69 6.12
N LEU A 26 -0.01 1.75 7.07
CA LEU A 26 0.83 0.56 6.95
C LEU A 26 0.13 -0.40 5.99
N ALA A 27 0.85 -0.85 4.97
CA ALA A 27 0.33 -1.72 3.95
C ALA A 27 1.30 -2.88 3.65
N GLU A 28 0.76 -4.07 3.43
CA GLU A 28 1.52 -5.22 2.95
C GLU A 28 1.65 -5.14 1.42
N LEU A 29 2.86 -5.30 0.89
CA LEU A 29 3.10 -5.55 -0.53
C LEU A 29 2.63 -6.97 -0.87
N VAL A 30 1.64 -7.09 -1.74
CA VAL A 30 1.08 -8.39 -2.12
C VAL A 30 2.11 -9.17 -2.94
N GLY A 31 2.55 -10.30 -2.40
CA GLY A 31 3.52 -11.19 -3.05
C GLY A 31 4.98 -10.94 -2.66
N ALA A 32 5.26 -9.99 -1.76
CA ALA A 32 6.62 -9.69 -1.32
C ALA A 32 6.91 -10.02 0.16
N ASP A 33 5.92 -10.44 0.96
CA ASP A 33 6.03 -10.61 2.43
C ASP A 33 6.76 -9.42 3.11
N LEU A 34 6.45 -8.21 2.63
CA LEU A 34 7.01 -6.95 3.10
C LEU A 34 5.89 -5.97 3.44
N GLU A 35 6.13 -5.14 4.46
CA GLU A 35 5.27 -4.04 4.84
C GLU A 35 5.91 -2.70 4.48
N VAL A 36 5.08 -1.75 4.07
CA VAL A 36 5.48 -0.39 3.66
C VAL A 36 4.52 0.64 4.24
N GLU A 37 5.04 1.83 4.55
CA GLU A 37 4.19 3.00 4.83
C GLU A 37 3.85 3.71 3.51
N VAL A 38 2.57 4.00 3.30
CA VAL A 38 2.06 4.73 2.13
C VAL A 38 1.11 5.84 2.57
N TYR A 39 1.07 6.93 1.82
CA TYR A 39 0.10 8.01 1.99
C TYR A 39 -1.17 7.72 1.19
N GLU A 40 -2.29 8.35 1.54
CA GLU A 40 -3.56 8.14 0.80
C GLU A 40 -3.49 8.57 -0.67
N GLU A 41 -2.59 9.49 -1.00
CA GLU A 41 -2.32 9.91 -2.38
C GLU A 41 -1.53 8.88 -3.20
N ASP A 42 -0.84 7.94 -2.55
CA ASP A 42 0.03 6.96 -3.23
C ASP A 42 -0.74 5.83 -3.89
N PHE A 43 -2.03 5.65 -3.58
CA PHE A 43 -2.82 4.51 -4.07
C PHE A 43 -4.24 4.89 -4.45
N VAL A 44 -4.93 3.93 -5.06
CA VAL A 44 -6.37 3.93 -5.30
C VAL A 44 -6.93 2.65 -4.68
N VAL A 45 -7.99 2.78 -3.88
CA VAL A 45 -8.68 1.63 -3.30
C VAL A 45 -9.43 0.90 -4.42
N ASP A 46 -9.32 -0.43 -4.43
CA ASP A 46 -9.99 -1.30 -5.40
C ASP A 46 -11.51 -1.38 -5.17
#